data_AF-A0A929YGC4-F1
#
_entry.id   AF-A0A929YGC4-F1
#
_cell.length_a   1.000
_cell.length_b   1.000
_cell.length_c   1.000
_cell.angle_alpha   90.00
_cell.angle_beta   90.00
_cell.angle_gamma   90.00
#
_symmetry.space_group_name_H-M   'P 1'
#
loop_
_entity.id
_entity.type
_entity.pdbx_description
1 polymer ?
#
loop_
_entity_poly.entity_id
_entity_poly.type
_entity_poly.pdbx_seq_one_letter_code
_entity_poly.pdbx_strand_id
1 'polypeptide(L)'
;MKKKTKNLLSNYIVGYIFLTSLLLTSICYALMVLFGGNLTILCLTILICLIFSLAICVWFFYYKTNRSTELWLPKSIIRYIRKRAANSSSNIEAFSLGVLSVVAELPFILALMLVSADSFLKLPALWQIVMILTYTAISVMPLVVLKLSIRHGKTAAEIQKWRLDNLDFTKLISSILFITLGLFLIAFKLVAGGF
;
A
#
# COMPACT_ATOMS: atom_id res chain seq x y z
N MET A 1 -23.33 -10.27 12.44
CA MET A 1 -23.00 -9.04 11.68
C MET A 1 -24.23 -8.53 10.94
N LYS A 2 -24.61 -7.25 11.04
CA LYS A 2 -25.81 -6.72 10.35
C LYS A 2 -25.62 -6.79 8.81
N LYS A 3 -26.68 -7.11 8.06
CA LYS A 3 -26.66 -7.25 6.57
C LYS A 3 -26.06 -6.02 5.87
N LYS A 4 -26.34 -4.83 6.41
CA LYS A 4 -25.82 -3.54 5.94
C LYS A 4 -24.28 -3.46 5.97
N THR A 5 -23.64 -3.89 7.07
CA THR A 5 -22.17 -3.89 7.21
C THR A 5 -21.51 -4.87 6.26
N LYS A 6 -22.15 -6.01 5.99
CA LYS A 6 -21.66 -7.04 5.06
C LYS A 6 -21.64 -6.53 3.62
N ASN A 7 -22.70 -5.82 3.22
CA ASN A 7 -22.80 -5.23 1.89
C ASN A 7 -21.82 -4.06 1.72
N LEU A 8 -21.70 -3.18 2.72
CA LEU A 8 -20.72 -2.08 2.69
C LEU A 8 -19.29 -2.59 2.49
N LEU A 9 -18.89 -3.61 3.27
CA LEU A 9 -17.55 -4.18 3.16
C LEU A 9 -17.33 -4.89 1.81
N SER A 10 -18.36 -5.52 1.26
CA SER A 10 -18.26 -6.15 -0.07
C SER A 10 -18.11 -5.11 -1.18
N ASN A 11 -18.91 -4.04 -1.13
CA ASN A 11 -18.83 -2.94 -2.10
C ASN A 11 -17.50 -2.22 -2.00
N TYR A 12 -16.96 -2.05 -0.79
CA TYR A 12 -15.63 -1.48 -0.58
C TYR A 12 -14.53 -2.34 -1.22
N ILE A 13 -14.57 -3.67 -1.05
CA ILE A 13 -13.58 -4.57 -1.67
C ILE A 13 -13.67 -4.53 -3.19
N VAL A 14 -14.89 -4.55 -3.76
CA VAL A 14 -15.09 -4.47 -5.20
C VAL A 14 -14.57 -3.14 -5.75
N GLY A 15 -14.88 -2.03 -5.08
CA GLY A 15 -14.36 -0.71 -5.44
C GLY A 15 -12.83 -0.64 -5.36
N TYR A 16 -12.23 -1.25 -4.33
CA TYR A 16 -10.78 -1.32 -4.20
C TYR A 16 -10.12 -2.12 -5.32
N ILE A 17 -10.68 -3.28 -5.70
CA ILE A 17 -10.20 -4.07 -6.84
C ILE A 17 -10.23 -3.22 -8.11
N PHE A 18 -11.38 -2.58 -8.38
CA PHE A 18 -11.56 -1.79 -9.59
C PHE A 18 -10.58 -0.60 -9.66
N LEU A 19 -10.46 0.16 -8.56
CA LEU A 19 -9.56 1.31 -8.49
C LEU A 19 -8.09 0.90 -8.60
N THR A 20 -7.67 -0.17 -7.93
CA THR A 20 -6.28 -0.63 -8.00
C THR A 20 -5.92 -1.15 -9.39
N SER A 21 -6.80 -1.90 -10.05
CA SER A 21 -6.57 -2.33 -11.44
C SER A 21 -6.49 -1.15 -12.41
N LEU A 22 -7.37 -0.17 -12.26
CA LEU A 22 -7.44 0.98 -13.15
C LEU A 22 -6.21 1.88 -12.98
N LEU A 23 -5.83 2.15 -11.72
CA LEU A 23 -4.69 3.00 -11.40
C LEU A 23 -3.38 2.35 -11.87
N LEU A 24 -3.22 1.04 -11.66
CA LEU A 24 -2.06 0.30 -12.15
C LEU A 24 -1.97 0.30 -13.67
N THR A 25 -3.09 0.06 -14.37
CA THR A 25 -3.15 0.11 -15.83
C THR A 25 -2.84 1.52 -16.35
N SER A 26 -3.34 2.56 -15.67
CA SER A 26 -3.06 3.96 -16.00
C SER A 26 -1.57 4.29 -15.84
N ILE A 27 -0.91 3.76 -14.81
CA ILE A 27 0.54 3.96 -14.63
C ILE A 27 1.30 3.23 -15.74
N CYS A 28 0.97 1.98 -16.06
CA CYS A 28 1.60 1.25 -17.16
C CYS A 28 1.46 2.01 -18.48
N TYR A 29 0.27 2.54 -18.77
CA TYR A 29 0.01 3.35 -19.96
C TYR A 29 0.83 4.65 -19.96
N ALA A 30 0.86 5.38 -18.84
CA ALA A 30 1.65 6.59 -18.71
C ALA A 30 3.15 6.34 -18.92
N LEU A 31 3.68 5.24 -18.37
CA LEU A 31 5.06 4.82 -18.58
C LEU A 31 5.34 4.44 -20.04
N MET A 32 4.41 3.74 -20.68
CA MET A 32 4.52 3.40 -22.11
C MET A 32 4.57 4.65 -22.99
N VAL A 33 3.71 5.65 -22.74
CA VAL A 33 3.65 6.89 -23.52
C VAL A 33 4.86 7.79 -23.27
N LEU A 34 5.28 7.95 -22.01
CA LEU A 34 6.36 8.88 -21.65
C LEU A 34 7.76 8.32 -21.90
N PHE A 35 7.96 7.00 -21.74
CA PHE A 35 9.27 6.36 -21.76
C PHE A 35 9.39 5.24 -22.81
N GLY A 36 8.38 5.03 -23.66
CA GLY A 36 8.42 4.01 -24.71
C GLY A 36 8.45 2.57 -24.20
N GLY A 37 8.08 2.33 -22.94
CA GLY A 37 7.98 1.00 -22.35
C GLY A 37 9.15 0.55 -21.47
N ASN A 38 10.23 1.33 -21.34
CA ASN A 38 11.31 1.05 -20.40
C ASN A 38 11.70 2.31 -19.62
N LEU A 39 11.78 2.21 -18.29
CA LEU A 39 12.30 3.32 -17.49
C LEU A 39 13.78 3.55 -17.78
N THR A 40 14.13 4.81 -18.05
CA THR A 40 15.53 5.25 -18.16
C THR A 40 16.32 4.88 -16.91
N ILE A 41 17.60 4.57 -17.07
CA ILE A 41 18.52 4.17 -15.98
C ILE A 41 18.46 5.17 -14.81
N LEU A 42 18.42 6.47 -15.10
CA LEU A 42 18.27 7.55 -14.11
C LEU A 42 16.99 7.42 -13.28
N CYS A 43 15.84 7.17 -13.91
CA CYS A 43 14.55 7.04 -13.23
C CYS A 43 14.55 5.81 -12.30
N LEU A 44 15.09 4.68 -12.77
CA LEU A 44 15.23 3.48 -11.96
C LEU A 44 16.14 3.68 -10.74
N THR A 45 17.25 4.38 -10.90
CA THR A 45 18.17 4.66 -9.77
C THR A 45 17.50 5.55 -8.73
N ILE A 46 16.77 6.59 -9.16
CA ILE A 46 15.97 7.44 -8.26
C ILE A 46 14.93 6.59 -7.51
N LEU A 47 14.28 5.66 -8.20
CA LEU A 47 13.27 4.78 -7.62
C LEU A 47 13.89 3.85 -6.56
N ILE A 48 15.04 3.24 -6.84
CA ILE A 48 15.76 2.40 -5.87
C ILE A 48 16.18 3.23 -4.65
N CYS A 49 16.76 4.42 -4.84
CA CYS A 49 17.08 5.33 -3.74
C CYS A 49 15.83 5.72 -2.92
N LEU A 50 14.70 5.94 -3.58
CA LEU A 50 13.43 6.23 -2.93
C LEU A 50 12.95 5.04 -2.10
N ILE A 51 13.03 3.80 -2.61
CA ILE A 51 12.66 2.60 -1.84
C ILE A 51 13.55 2.43 -0.61
N PHE A 52 14.87 2.61 -0.75
CA PHE A 52 15.79 2.56 0.38
C PHE A 52 15.53 3.67 1.40
N SER A 53 15.27 4.89 0.93
CA SER A 53 14.89 6.03 1.78
C SER A 53 13.59 5.73 2.53
N LEU A 54 12.57 5.20 1.84
CA LEU A 54 11.31 4.78 2.46
C LEU A 54 11.52 3.65 3.47
N ALA A 55 12.38 2.67 3.19
CA ALA A 55 12.69 1.59 4.14
C ALA A 55 13.32 2.13 5.44
N ILE A 56 14.26 3.07 5.31
CA ILE A 56 14.87 3.78 6.44
C ILE A 56 13.83 4.63 7.17
N CYS A 57 12.96 5.35 6.46
CA CYS A 57 11.86 6.11 7.04
C CYS A 57 10.86 5.20 7.77
N VAL A 58 10.54 4.01 7.27
CA VAL A 58 9.67 3.06 7.98
C VAL A 58 10.35 2.61 9.28
N TRP A 59 11.64 2.33 9.21
CA TRP A 59 12.40 1.88 10.37
C TRP A 59 12.49 2.96 11.46
N PHE A 60 12.72 4.22 11.06
CA PHE A 60 12.96 5.35 11.96
C PHE A 60 11.69 6.10 12.39
N PHE A 61 10.77 6.37 11.46
CA PHE A 61 9.59 7.21 11.66
C PHE A 61 8.29 6.43 11.88
N TYR A 62 8.06 5.34 11.14
CA TYR A 62 6.74 4.70 11.10
C TYR A 62 6.38 3.98 12.42
N TYR A 63 7.37 3.56 13.21
CA TYR A 63 7.15 2.94 14.51
C TYR A 63 8.16 3.42 15.56
N LYS A 64 8.10 4.71 15.92
CA LYS A 64 8.83 5.23 17.09
C LYS A 64 8.05 4.90 18.37
N THR A 65 8.74 4.25 19.31
CA THR A 65 8.32 3.66 20.59
C THR A 65 7.50 4.60 21.50
N ASN A 66 6.22 4.81 21.19
CA ASN A 66 5.18 5.05 22.21
C ASN A 66 3.76 5.10 21.61
N ARG A 67 3.13 3.91 21.58
CA ARG A 67 1.69 3.62 21.64
C ARG A 67 0.74 4.47 20.77
N SER A 68 0.66 4.14 19.49
CA SER A 68 -0.59 3.86 18.73
C SER A 68 -0.19 3.48 17.29
N THR A 69 -1.00 2.68 16.58
CA THR A 69 -0.86 2.40 15.15
C THR A 69 -1.23 3.68 14.41
N GLU A 70 -0.30 4.61 14.37
CA GLU A 70 -0.46 5.95 13.84
C GLU A 70 -0.06 5.94 12.37
N LEU A 71 -0.90 6.55 11.53
CA LEU A 71 -0.56 6.85 10.14
C LEU A 71 0.75 7.64 10.09
N TRP A 72 1.37 7.73 8.92
CA TRP A 72 2.55 8.59 8.65
C TRP A 72 2.20 10.09 8.73
N LEU A 73 1.51 10.54 9.77
CA LEU A 73 1.07 11.91 9.97
C LEU A 73 1.70 12.45 11.27
N PRO A 74 2.15 13.71 11.29
CA PRO A 74 2.55 14.39 12.51
C PRO A 74 1.52 14.21 13.63
N LYS A 75 2.00 13.99 14.87
CA LYS A 75 1.14 13.70 16.05
C LYS A 75 0.01 14.70 16.26
N SER A 76 0.24 15.96 15.90
CA SER A 76 -0.77 17.04 15.94
C SER A 76 -1.96 16.74 15.02
N ILE A 77 -1.69 16.32 13.79
CA ILE A 77 -2.72 15.99 12.79
C ILE A 77 -3.48 14.74 13.20
N ILE A 78 -2.79 13.73 13.75
CA ILE A 78 -3.44 12.49 14.21
C ILE A 78 -4.36 12.73 15.41
N ARG A 79 -3.91 13.50 16.40
CA ARG A 79 -4.78 13.85 17.55
C ARG A 79 -6.01 14.62 17.09
N TYR A 80 -5.85 15.49 16.10
CA TYR A 80 -6.96 16.21 15.50
C TYR A 80 -7.94 15.28 14.77
N ILE A 81 -7.42 14.40 13.90
CA ILE A 81 -8.21 13.40 13.18
C ILE A 81 -8.94 12.48 14.16
N ARG A 82 -8.27 11.97 15.20
CA ARG A 82 -8.86 11.05 16.18
C ARG A 82 -9.93 11.71 17.04
N LYS A 83 -9.68 12.94 17.50
CA LYS A 83 -10.66 13.72 18.27
C LYS A 83 -11.91 14.02 17.44
N ARG A 84 -11.74 14.35 16.16
CA ARG A 84 -12.85 14.54 15.24
C ARG A 84 -13.55 13.23 14.88
N ALA A 85 -12.82 12.16 14.57
CA ALA A 85 -13.38 10.85 14.21
C ALA A 85 -14.28 10.28 15.32
N ALA A 86 -13.92 10.49 16.58
CA ALA A 86 -14.72 10.05 17.73
C ALA A 86 -16.02 10.85 17.90
N ASN A 87 -16.05 12.11 17.45
CA ASN A 87 -17.19 13.02 17.57
C ASN A 87 -17.97 13.20 16.25
N SER A 88 -17.48 12.61 15.17
CA SER A 88 -18.02 12.72 13.81
C SER A 88 -19.26 11.84 13.66
N SER A 89 -20.45 12.46 13.64
CA SER A 89 -21.71 11.81 13.27
C SER A 89 -22.02 11.89 11.76
N SER A 90 -21.23 12.66 11.00
CA SER A 90 -21.47 12.94 9.59
C SER A 90 -20.67 12.02 8.65
N ASN A 91 -21.36 11.46 7.65
CA ASN A 91 -20.75 10.60 6.62
C ASN A 91 -19.65 11.32 5.82
N ILE A 92 -19.76 12.64 5.63
CA ILE A 92 -18.79 13.45 4.87
C ILE A 92 -17.46 13.53 5.61
N GLU A 93 -17.50 13.68 6.93
CA GLU A 93 -16.29 13.77 7.75
C GLU A 93 -15.57 12.41 7.80
N ALA A 94 -16.31 11.31 7.96
CA ALA A 94 -15.74 9.97 7.85
C ALA A 94 -15.08 9.70 6.48
N PHE A 95 -15.66 10.21 5.39
CA PHE A 95 -15.07 10.08 4.05
C PHE A 95 -13.77 10.89 3.91
N SER A 96 -13.78 12.17 4.28
CA SER A 96 -12.58 13.03 4.21
C SER A 96 -11.42 12.48 5.04
N LEU A 97 -11.72 11.89 6.20
CA LEU A 97 -10.71 11.22 7.03
C LEU A 97 -10.11 9.98 6.33
N GLY A 98 -10.93 9.22 5.60
CA GLY A 98 -10.45 8.11 4.77
C GLY A 98 -9.54 8.58 3.63
N VAL A 99 -9.88 9.68 2.96
CA VAL A 99 -9.04 10.25 1.88
C VAL A 99 -7.70 10.75 2.43
N LEU A 100 -7.71 11.49 3.53
CA LEU A 100 -6.48 11.98 4.18
C LEU A 100 -5.56 10.83 4.59
N SER A 101 -6.15 9.71 5.03
CA SER A 101 -5.42 8.50 5.37
C SER A 101 -4.68 7.92 4.16
N VAL A 102 -5.36 7.78 3.02
CA VAL A 102 -4.74 7.25 1.80
C VAL A 102 -3.69 8.21 1.26
N VAL A 103 -3.93 9.52 1.31
CA VAL A 103 -2.98 10.54 0.86
C VAL A 103 -1.67 10.49 1.66
N ALA A 104 -1.74 10.22 2.97
CA ALA A 104 -0.54 10.06 3.79
C ALA A 104 0.29 8.81 3.42
N GLU A 105 -0.34 7.79 2.83
CA GLU A 105 0.30 6.54 2.42
C GLU A 105 0.72 6.51 0.94
N LEU A 106 0.28 7.50 0.15
CA LEU A 106 0.60 7.62 -1.28
C LEU A 106 2.08 7.44 -1.64
N PRO A 107 3.09 8.02 -0.96
CA PRO A 107 4.47 7.87 -1.39
C PRO A 107 4.93 6.40 -1.38
N PHE A 108 4.47 5.60 -0.41
CA PHE A 108 4.78 4.18 -0.33
C PHE A 108 4.08 3.38 -1.43
N ILE A 109 2.79 3.67 -1.63
CA ILE A 109 1.97 2.97 -2.63
C ILE A 109 2.46 3.28 -4.04
N LEU A 110 2.74 4.54 -4.35
CA LEU A 110 3.23 4.98 -5.66
C LEU A 110 4.58 4.37 -6.00
N ALA A 111 5.51 4.32 -5.04
CA ALA A 111 6.82 3.69 -5.26
C ALA A 111 6.67 2.23 -5.66
N LEU A 112 5.88 1.45 -4.92
CA LEU A 112 5.64 0.03 -5.20
C LEU A 112 4.90 -0.19 -6.52
N MET A 113 3.93 0.67 -6.84
CA MET A 113 3.19 0.61 -8.10
C MET A 113 4.08 0.91 -9.31
N LEU A 114 5.00 1.87 -9.21
CA LEU A 114 5.94 2.19 -10.28
C LEU A 114 6.90 1.03 -10.55
N VAL A 115 7.44 0.38 -9.50
CA VAL A 115 8.26 -0.83 -9.65
C VAL A 115 7.49 -1.94 -10.34
N SER A 116 6.25 -2.15 -9.91
CA SER A 116 5.38 -3.20 -10.45
C SER A 116 5.08 -2.95 -11.92
N ALA A 117 4.74 -1.71 -12.28
CA ALA A 117 4.46 -1.30 -13.64
C ALA A 117 5.68 -1.46 -14.57
N ASP A 118 6.88 -1.04 -14.15
CA ASP A 118 8.12 -1.27 -14.90
C ASP A 118 8.39 -2.75 -15.14
N SER A 119 8.13 -3.58 -14.12
CA SER A 119 8.29 -5.04 -14.23
C SER A 119 7.29 -5.64 -15.21
N PHE A 120 6.04 -5.16 -15.22
CA PHE A 120 4.99 -5.66 -16.12
C PHE A 120 5.28 -5.30 -17.58
N LEU A 121 5.75 -4.09 -17.86
CA LEU A 121 6.02 -3.65 -19.23
C LEU A 121 7.09 -4.48 -19.96
N LYS A 122 7.97 -5.17 -19.22
CA LYS A 122 8.97 -6.11 -19.79
C LYS A 122 8.37 -7.43 -20.28
N LEU A 123 7.14 -7.74 -19.89
CA LEU A 123 6.45 -8.98 -20.25
C LEU A 123 5.59 -8.81 -21.53
N PRO A 124 5.30 -9.90 -22.25
CA PRO A 124 4.35 -9.89 -23.36
C PRO A 124 2.94 -9.47 -22.91
N ALA A 125 2.15 -8.88 -23.81
CA ALA A 125 0.84 -8.28 -23.49
C ALA A 125 -0.12 -9.22 -22.73
N LEU A 126 -0.19 -10.51 -23.07
CA LEU A 126 -1.05 -11.47 -22.35
C LEU A 126 -0.62 -11.67 -20.89
N TRP A 127 0.69 -11.72 -20.65
CA TRP A 127 1.25 -11.88 -19.31
C TRP A 127 1.10 -10.60 -18.47
N GLN A 128 1.06 -9.42 -19.10
CA GLN A 128 0.78 -8.15 -18.41
C GLN A 128 -0.58 -8.18 -17.73
N ILE A 129 -1.62 -8.66 -18.43
CA ILE A 129 -2.99 -8.75 -17.89
C ILE A 129 -3.02 -9.71 -16.70
N VAL A 130 -2.39 -10.89 -16.84
CA VAL A 130 -2.31 -11.88 -15.76
C VAL A 130 -1.61 -11.29 -14.54
N MET A 131 -0.51 -10.57 -14.73
CA MET A 131 0.25 -9.96 -13.64
C MET A 131 -0.51 -8.82 -12.93
N ILE A 132 -1.29 -8.02 -13.67
CA ILE A 132 -2.18 -7.01 -13.08
C ILE A 132 -3.27 -7.68 -12.23
N LEU A 133 -3.86 -8.77 -12.71
CA LEU A 133 -4.87 -9.53 -11.97
C LEU A 133 -4.29 -10.22 -10.72
N THR A 134 -3.09 -10.80 -10.81
CA THR A 134 -2.44 -11.41 -9.63
C THR A 134 -2.01 -10.35 -8.62
N TYR A 135 -1.47 -9.21 -9.06
CA TYR A 135 -1.12 -8.10 -8.18
C TYR A 135 -2.35 -7.59 -7.41
N THR A 136 -3.46 -7.35 -8.10
CA THR A 136 -4.71 -6.90 -7.47
C THR A 136 -5.28 -7.95 -6.50
N ALA A 137 -5.22 -9.24 -6.85
CA ALA A 137 -5.63 -10.33 -5.96
C ALA A 137 -4.80 -10.37 -4.66
N ILE A 138 -3.47 -10.25 -4.76
CA ILE A 138 -2.56 -10.19 -3.61
C ILE A 138 -2.85 -8.95 -2.75
N SER A 139 -3.03 -7.78 -3.39
CA SER A 139 -3.29 -6.52 -2.68
C SER A 139 -4.62 -6.52 -1.91
N VAL A 140 -5.61 -7.32 -2.35
CA VAL A 140 -6.92 -7.44 -1.70
C VAL A 140 -6.90 -8.44 -0.56
N MET A 141 -5.90 -9.32 -0.50
CA MET A 141 -5.80 -10.39 0.49
C MET A 141 -5.92 -9.90 1.94
N PRO A 142 -5.24 -8.80 2.38
CA PRO A 142 -5.40 -8.29 3.75
C PRO A 142 -6.83 -7.86 4.08
N LEU A 143 -7.54 -7.26 3.11
CA LEU A 143 -8.95 -6.85 3.27
C LEU A 143 -9.88 -8.06 3.39
N VAL A 144 -9.60 -9.12 2.65
CA VAL A 144 -10.33 -10.39 2.74
C VAL A 144 -10.09 -11.06 4.09
N VAL A 145 -8.84 -11.08 4.58
CA VAL A 145 -8.51 -11.60 5.92
C VAL A 145 -9.24 -10.82 7.01
N LEU A 146 -9.31 -9.48 6.90
CA LEU A 146 -10.09 -8.63 7.80
C LEU A 146 -11.58 -8.97 7.75
N LYS A 147 -12.14 -9.12 6.56
CA LYS A 147 -13.55 -9.53 6.35
C LYS A 147 -13.85 -10.88 6.97
N LEU A 148 -12.95 -11.86 6.82
CA LEU A 148 -13.09 -13.17 7.42
C LEU A 148 -12.98 -13.09 8.95
N SER A 149 -12.02 -12.32 9.48
CA SER A 149 -11.85 -12.17 10.93
C SER A 149 -13.08 -11.55 11.61
N ILE A 150 -13.69 -10.54 11.00
CA ILE A 150 -14.92 -9.92 11.50
C ILE A 150 -16.11 -10.90 11.41
N ARG A 151 -16.14 -11.78 10.40
CA ARG A 151 -17.16 -12.84 10.31
C ARG A 151 -17.04 -13.87 11.44
N HIS A 152 -15.84 -14.18 11.90
CA HIS A 152 -15.59 -15.11 13.01
C HIS A 152 -15.85 -14.49 14.40
N GLY A 153 -16.41 -13.28 14.45
CA GLY A 153 -16.81 -12.64 15.71
C GLY A 153 -15.72 -11.78 16.36
N LYS A 154 -14.52 -11.71 15.79
CA LYS A 154 -13.48 -10.79 16.28
C LYS A 154 -13.91 -9.35 16.02
N THR A 155 -13.86 -8.51 17.06
CA THR A 155 -14.16 -7.09 16.92
C THR A 155 -13.01 -6.37 16.21
N ALA A 156 -13.31 -5.28 15.50
CA ALA A 156 -12.26 -4.45 14.88
C ALA A 156 -11.26 -3.91 15.94
N ALA A 157 -11.73 -3.70 17.17
CA ALA A 157 -10.91 -3.30 18.31
C ALA A 157 -9.92 -4.38 18.74
N GLU A 158 -10.30 -5.65 18.74
CA GLU A 158 -9.38 -6.77 19.02
C GLU A 158 -8.30 -6.92 17.96
N ILE A 159 -8.65 -6.76 16.68
CA ILE A 159 -7.68 -6.81 15.57
C ILE A 159 -6.69 -5.64 15.70
N GLN A 160 -7.19 -4.46 16.06
CA GLN A 160 -6.34 -3.30 16.31
C GLN A 160 -5.44 -3.50 17.54
N LYS A 161 -5.94 -4.11 18.62
CA LYS A 161 -5.16 -4.46 19.80
C LYS A 161 -4.04 -5.44 19.46
N TRP A 162 -4.33 -6.49 18.70
CA TRP A 162 -3.31 -7.44 18.22
C TRP A 162 -2.22 -6.76 17.39
N ARG A 163 -2.58 -5.81 16.51
CA ARG A 163 -1.61 -5.01 15.74
C ARG A 163 -0.73 -4.14 16.64
N LEU A 164 -1.30 -3.59 17.72
CA LEU A 164 -0.58 -2.79 18.71
C LEU A 164 0.37 -3.65 19.56
N ASP A 165 -0.01 -4.89 19.86
CA ASP A 165 0.82 -5.81 20.64
C ASP A 165 1.98 -6.38 19.80
N ASN A 166 1.83 -6.47 18.47
CA ASN A 166 2.82 -7.01 17.53
C ASN A 166 3.44 -5.95 16.60
N LEU A 167 3.57 -4.70 17.09
CA LEU A 167 4.11 -3.58 16.30
C LEU A 167 5.53 -3.88 15.81
N ASP A 168 6.40 -4.36 16.69
CA ASP A 168 7.80 -4.62 16.37
C ASP A 168 7.97 -5.73 15.32
N PHE A 169 7.12 -6.74 15.37
CA PHE A 169 7.06 -7.80 14.37
C PHE A 169 6.66 -7.26 12.98
N THR A 170 5.60 -6.43 12.93
CA THR A 170 5.13 -5.83 11.68
C THR A 170 6.15 -4.86 11.09
N LYS A 171 6.83 -4.10 11.97
CA LYS A 171 7.93 -3.20 11.62
C LYS A 171 9.07 -3.96 10.97
N LEU A 172 9.54 -5.03 11.63
CA LEU A 172 10.66 -5.83 11.16
C LEU A 172 10.34 -6.50 9.82
N ILE A 173 9.15 -7.09 9.67
CA ILE A 173 8.74 -7.70 8.40
C ILE A 173 8.67 -6.67 7.27
N SER A 174 8.02 -5.53 7.50
CA SER A 174 7.89 -4.49 6.47
C SER A 174 9.26 -3.97 6.02
N SER A 175 10.15 -3.65 6.96
CA SER A 175 11.50 -3.19 6.66
C SER A 175 12.32 -4.24 5.91
N ILE A 176 12.29 -5.51 6.33
CA ILE A 176 12.98 -6.60 5.63
C ILE A 176 12.44 -6.74 4.20
N LEU A 177 11.12 -6.74 4.02
CA LEU A 177 10.51 -6.86 2.69
C LEU A 177 10.94 -5.72 1.75
N PHE A 178 10.96 -4.48 2.23
CA PHE A 178 11.45 -3.34 1.42
C PHE A 178 12.93 -3.46 1.08
N ILE A 179 13.78 -3.89 2.02
CA ILE A 179 15.21 -4.09 1.78
C ILE A 179 15.43 -5.24 0.78
N THR A 180 14.76 -6.37 0.96
CA THR A 180 14.82 -7.50 0.04
C THR A 180 14.37 -7.11 -1.36
N LEU A 181 13.29 -6.33 -1.48
CA LEU A 181 12.84 -5.80 -2.77
C LEU A 181 13.88 -4.87 -3.41
N GLY A 182 14.46 -3.94 -2.63
CA GLY A 182 15.53 -3.07 -3.12
C GLY A 182 16.76 -3.83 -3.60
N LEU A 183 17.21 -4.83 -2.83
CA LEU A 183 18.32 -5.71 -3.21
C LEU A 183 17.99 -6.55 -4.44
N PHE A 184 16.76 -7.08 -4.53
CA PHE A 184 16.31 -7.83 -5.70
C PHE A 184 16.35 -6.99 -6.96
N LEU A 185 15.90 -5.73 -6.92
CA LEU A 185 15.96 -4.82 -8.06
C LEU A 185 17.41 -4.52 -8.48
N ILE A 186 18.31 -4.33 -7.52
CA ILE A 186 19.74 -4.13 -7.79
C ILE A 186 20.32 -5.38 -8.46
N ALA A 187 20.11 -6.57 -7.87
CA ALA A 187 20.64 -7.82 -8.38
C ALA A 187 20.10 -8.13 -9.77
N PHE A 188 18.79 -7.97 -9.99
CA PHE A 188 18.16 -8.18 -11.28
C PHE A 188 18.74 -7.22 -12.34
N LYS A 189 18.97 -5.95 -11.98
CA LYS A 189 19.56 -4.97 -12.89
C LYS A 189 21.03 -5.28 -13.20
N LEU A 190 21.78 -5.77 -12.22
CA LEU A 190 23.19 -6.14 -12.36
C LEU A 190 23.36 -7.40 -13.23
N VAL A 191 22.45 -8.37 -13.09
CA VAL A 191 22.43 -9.62 -13.90
C VAL A 191 21.87 -9.37 -15.30
N ALA A 192 20.90 -8.48 -15.47
CA ALA A 192 20.30 -8.15 -16.77
C ALA A 192 21.16 -7.24 -17.67
N GLY A 193 22.37 -6.86 -17.24
CA GLY A 193 23.40 -6.28 -18.11
C GLY A 193 23.25 -4.79 -18.46
N GLY A 194 22.78 -3.94 -17.53
CA GLY A 194 22.64 -2.50 -17.76
C GLY A 194 23.71 -1.65 -17.07
N PHE A 195 24.92 -1.60 -17.64
CA PHE A 195 25.86 -0.48 -17.54
C PHE A 195 26.15 0.06 -18.94
#